data_AF-A0A392SG12-F1
#
_entry.id   AF-A0A392SG12-F1
#
_cell.length_a   1.000
_cell.length_b   1.000
_cell.length_c   1.000
_cell.angle_alpha   90.00
_cell.angle_beta   90.00
_cell.angle_gamma   90.00
#
_symmetry.space_group_name_H-M   'P 1'
#
loop_
_entity.id
_entity.type
_entity.pdbx_description
1 polymer ?
#
loop_
_entity_poly.entity_id
_entity_poly.type
_entity_poly.pdbx_seq_one_letter_code
_entity_poly.pdbx_strand_id
1 'polypeptide(L)'
;EGKNPPKFNSDPTTFPWWKNALYSYLIGIDDELWDLVELGPEFEGIDNDGKLNALQRKGLTPTQKKAYAKHHRVKEILSRCISHDEYLKIGDKTSAKSMYDSLCS
;
A
#
# COMPACT_ATOMS: atom_id res chain seq x y z
N GLU A 1 -18.16 8.47 10.28
CA GLU A 1 -17.34 9.23 9.31
C GLU A 1 -15.99 8.54 9.18
N GLY A 2 -15.61 8.11 7.98
CA GLY A 2 -14.31 7.47 7.78
C GLY A 2 -13.22 8.53 7.88
N LYS A 3 -12.29 8.39 8.83
CA LYS A 3 -11.11 9.25 8.91
C LYS A 3 -10.41 9.20 7.55
N ASN A 4 -9.96 10.35 7.03
CA ASN A 4 -9.11 10.34 5.84
C ASN A 4 -7.74 9.75 6.19
N PRO A 5 -7.08 9.03 5.26
CA PRO A 5 -5.72 8.59 5.49
C PRO A 5 -4.78 9.79 5.70
N PRO A 6 -3.73 9.65 6.54
CA PRO A 6 -2.82 10.74 6.86
C PRO A 6 -2.06 11.20 5.63
N LYS A 7 -1.93 12.51 5.45
CA LYS A 7 -1.24 13.10 4.31
C LYS A 7 0.26 13.14 4.53
N PHE A 8 1.00 12.63 3.57
CA PHE A 8 2.44 12.81 3.45
C PHE A 8 2.73 14.17 2.82
N ASN A 9 3.67 14.90 3.39
CA ASN A 9 4.04 16.26 2.98
C ASN A 9 5.55 16.41 2.71
N SER A 10 6.30 15.30 2.70
CA SER A 10 7.75 15.28 2.47
C SER A 10 8.58 16.06 3.50
N ASP A 11 7.99 16.50 4.61
CA ASP A 11 8.67 17.22 5.69
C ASP A 11 9.28 16.21 6.68
N PRO A 12 10.62 16.13 6.79
CA PRO A 12 11.30 15.21 7.69
C PRO A 12 10.88 15.36 9.16
N THR A 13 10.47 16.57 9.58
CA THR A 13 10.07 16.84 10.97
C THR A 13 8.72 16.21 11.32
N THR A 14 7.85 16.00 10.33
CA THR A 14 6.53 15.37 10.51
C THR A 14 6.53 13.89 10.13
N PHE A 15 7.66 13.38 9.63
CA PHE A 15 7.76 12.04 9.09
C PHE A 15 7.52 10.92 10.12
N PRO A 16 8.07 10.97 11.35
CA PRO A 16 7.75 9.97 12.38
C PRO A 16 6.26 9.96 12.76
N TRP A 17 5.63 11.14 12.79
CA TRP A 17 4.20 11.26 13.06
C TRP A 17 3.37 10.62 11.93
N TRP A 18 3.73 10.87 10.68
CA TRP A 18 3.03 10.30 9.52
C TRP A 18 3.09 8.77 9.52
N LYS A 19 4.25 8.16 9.80
CA LYS A 19 4.39 6.70 9.91
C LYS A 19 3.45 6.11 10.96
N ASN A 20 3.45 6.67 12.17
CA ASN A 20 2.60 6.22 13.27
C ASN A 20 1.11 6.42 12.97
N ALA A 21 0.75 7.53 12.33
CA ALA A 21 -0.62 7.81 11.91
C ALA A 21 -1.08 6.82 10.83
N LEU A 22 -0.21 6.48 9.87
CA LEU A 22 -0.50 5.52 8.81
C LEU A 22 -0.68 4.11 9.38
N TYR A 23 0.23 3.68 10.26
CA TYR A 23 0.12 2.42 11.00
C TYR A 23 -1.24 2.32 11.72
N SER A 24 -1.54 3.30 12.56
CA SER A 24 -2.79 3.32 13.35
C SER A 24 -4.04 3.34 12.47
N TYR A 25 -3.97 4.04 11.33
CA TYR A 25 -5.05 4.09 10.36
C TYR A 25 -5.29 2.73 9.69
N LEU A 26 -4.24 2.04 9.27
CA LEU A 26 -4.33 0.73 8.62
C LEU A 26 -4.82 -0.34 9.60
N ILE A 27 -4.23 -0.42 10.81
CA ILE A 27 -4.67 -1.33 11.88
C ILE A 27 -6.15 -1.09 12.23
N GLY A 28 -6.60 0.17 12.23
CA GLY A 28 -8.00 0.50 12.48
C GLY A 28 -8.98 0.06 11.39
N ILE A 29 -8.49 -0.33 10.20
CA ILE A 29 -9.30 -0.88 9.11
C ILE A 29 -9.27 -2.40 9.16
N ASP A 30 -8.07 -2.98 9.12
CA ASP A 30 -7.80 -4.41 9.07
C ASP A 30 -6.30 -4.58 9.37
N ASP A 31 -5.98 -5.38 10.39
CA ASP A 31 -4.63 -5.53 10.94
C ASP A 31 -3.63 -6.08 9.90
N GLU A 32 -4.09 -6.96 9.00
CA GLU A 32 -3.26 -7.52 7.94
C GLU A 32 -2.83 -6.48 6.88
N LEU A 33 -3.42 -5.28 6.86
CA LEU A 33 -3.00 -4.24 5.90
C LEU A 33 -1.62 -3.70 6.22
N TRP A 34 -1.23 -3.65 7.50
CA TRP A 34 0.11 -3.21 7.87
C TRP A 34 1.16 -4.24 7.44
N ASP A 35 0.87 -5.53 7.58
CA ASP A 35 1.76 -6.61 7.14
C ASP A 35 2.10 -6.49 5.65
N LEU A 36 1.13 -6.07 4.82
CA LEU A 36 1.35 -5.83 3.39
C LEU A 36 2.21 -4.59 3.08
N VAL A 37 2.30 -3.63 4.00
CA VAL A 37 3.23 -2.50 3.91
C VAL A 37 4.63 -2.93 4.32
N GLU A 38 4.75 -3.72 5.39
CA GLU A 38 6.04 -4.10 5.96
C GLU A 38 6.71 -5.24 5.18
N LEU A 39 5.96 -6.31 4.90
CA LEU A 39 6.42 -7.55 4.30
C LEU A 39 6.15 -7.61 2.79
N GLY A 40 5.12 -6.91 2.32
CA GLY A 40 4.69 -6.95 0.92
C GLY A 40 3.75 -8.12 0.59
N PRO A 41 3.25 -8.20 -0.65
CA PRO A 41 2.38 -9.28 -1.10
C PRO A 41 3.15 -10.57 -1.42
N GLU A 42 2.56 -11.73 -1.10
CA GLU A 42 3.11 -13.05 -1.43
C GLU A 42 2.76 -13.55 -2.85
N PHE A 43 2.38 -12.65 -3.76
CA PHE A 43 1.97 -13.03 -5.12
C PHE A 43 3.17 -13.04 -6.08
N GLU A 44 3.36 -14.15 -6.80
CA GLU A 44 4.31 -14.20 -7.90
C GLU A 44 3.70 -13.69 -9.22
N GLY A 45 4.55 -13.12 -10.07
CA GLY A 45 4.16 -12.68 -11.43
C GLY A 45 3.21 -11.48 -11.44
N ILE A 46 3.31 -10.61 -10.43
CA ILE A 46 2.64 -9.32 -10.42
C ILE A 46 3.35 -8.37 -11.39
N ASP A 47 2.57 -7.58 -12.14
CA ASP A 47 3.13 -6.56 -13.03
C ASP A 47 3.57 -5.29 -12.29
N ASN A 48 4.07 -4.30 -13.04
CA ASN A 48 4.52 -3.01 -12.52
C ASN A 48 3.41 -2.20 -11.83
N ASP A 49 2.13 -2.49 -12.12
CA ASP A 49 0.97 -1.88 -11.48
C ASP A 49 0.48 -2.70 -10.27
N GLY A 50 1.17 -3.77 -9.89
CA GLY A 50 0.73 -4.70 -8.84
C GLY A 50 -0.49 -5.52 -9.22
N LYS A 51 -0.73 -5.75 -10.52
CA LYS A 51 -1.84 -6.56 -11.01
C LYS A 51 -1.35 -7.94 -11.45
N LEU A 52 -2.14 -8.94 -11.09
CA LEU A 52 -2.07 -10.26 -11.70
C LEU A 52 -2.85 -10.27 -13.02
N ASN A 53 -2.42 -11.09 -13.97
CA ASN A 53 -3.13 -11.28 -15.22
C ASN A 53 -4.48 -12.02 -15.00
N ALA A 54 -5.35 -12.01 -16.02
CA ALA A 54 -6.70 -12.55 -15.89
C ALA A 54 -6.74 -14.04 -15.52
N LEU A 55 -5.80 -14.85 -16.03
CA LEU A 55 -5.73 -16.28 -15.75
C LEU A 55 -5.28 -16.54 -14.31
N GLN A 56 -4.23 -15.86 -13.85
CA GLN A 56 -3.75 -15.92 -12.48
C GLN A 56 -4.86 -15.52 -11.49
N ARG A 57 -5.55 -14.41 -11.74
CA ARG A 57 -6.67 -13.95 -10.87
C ARG A 57 -7.81 -14.96 -10.79
N LYS A 58 -8.12 -15.66 -11.89
CA LYS A 58 -9.18 -16.68 -11.92
C LYS A 58 -8.79 -17.92 -11.11
N GLY A 59 -7.49 -18.27 -11.10
CA GLY A 59 -6.94 -19.41 -10.38
C GLY A 59 -6.77 -19.21 -8.88
N LEU A 60 -6.94 -17.99 -8.35
CA LEU A 60 -6.81 -17.73 -6.91
C LEU A 60 -7.87 -18.46 -6.09
N THR A 61 -7.45 -19.04 -4.97
CA THR A 61 -8.34 -19.56 -3.92
C THR A 61 -9.13 -18.42 -3.27
N PRO A 62 -10.24 -18.70 -2.55
CA PRO A 62 -10.98 -17.67 -1.82
C PRO A 62 -10.11 -16.85 -0.85
N THR A 63 -9.18 -17.49 -0.14
CA THR A 63 -8.23 -16.81 0.75
C THR A 63 -7.28 -15.91 -0.02
N GLN A 64 -6.70 -16.40 -1.13
CA GLN A 64 -5.82 -15.60 -1.97
C GLN A 64 -6.55 -14.41 -2.62
N LYS A 65 -7.83 -14.55 -2.99
CA LYS A 65 -8.62 -13.43 -3.50
C LYS A 65 -8.79 -12.33 -2.46
N LYS A 66 -8.99 -12.68 -1.18
CA LYS A 66 -9.03 -11.71 -0.08
C LYS A 66 -7.70 -11.00 0.09
N ALA A 67 -6.59 -11.74 0.13
CA ALA A 67 -5.25 -11.16 0.21
C ALA A 67 -4.94 -10.25 -0.98
N TYR A 68 -5.35 -10.63 -2.20
CA TYR A 68 -5.19 -9.81 -3.40
C TYR A 68 -6.02 -8.52 -3.32
N ALA A 69 -7.25 -8.58 -2.81
CA ALA A 69 -8.06 -7.40 -2.58
C ALA A 69 -7.43 -6.47 -1.52
N LYS A 70 -6.90 -7.01 -0.42
CA LYS A 70 -6.18 -6.26 0.60
C LYS A 70 -4.94 -5.56 0.05
N HIS A 71 -4.15 -6.25 -0.79
CA HIS A 71 -3.01 -5.67 -1.51
C HIS A 71 -3.40 -4.42 -2.32
N HIS A 72 -4.45 -4.51 -3.14
CA HIS A 72 -4.94 -3.35 -3.90
C HIS A 72 -5.48 -2.24 -3.00
N ARG A 73 -6.15 -2.62 -1.91
CA ARG A 73 -6.69 -1.66 -0.94
C ARG A 73 -5.60 -0.84 -0.28
N VAL A 74 -4.52 -1.46 0.19
CA VAL A 74 -3.43 -0.73 0.85
C VAL A 74 -2.67 0.17 -0.14
N LYS A 75 -2.50 -0.27 -1.39
CA LYS A 75 -1.93 0.58 -2.45
C LYS A 75 -2.78 1.81 -2.74
N GLU A 76 -4.11 1.64 -2.81
CA GLU A 76 -5.04 2.77 -2.97
C GLU A 76 -4.91 3.76 -1.81
N ILE A 77 -4.84 3.26 -0.57
CA ILE A 77 -4.67 4.09 0.63
C ILE A 77 -3.36 4.89 0.56
N LEU A 78 -2.23 4.23 0.27
CA LEU A 78 -0.93 4.90 0.14
C LEU A 78 -0.94 5.96 -0.96
N SER A 79 -1.55 5.66 -2.10
CA SER A 79 -1.69 6.61 -3.21
C SER A 79 -2.51 7.84 -2.78
N ARG A 80 -3.49 7.67 -1.88
CA ARG A 80 -4.29 8.75 -1.31
C ARG A 80 -3.58 9.49 -0.17
N CYS A 81 -2.58 8.89 0.47
CA CYS A 81 -1.76 9.56 1.48
C CYS A 81 -0.86 10.63 0.84
N ILE A 82 -0.46 10.47 -0.42
CA ILE A 82 0.55 11.32 -1.04
C ILE A 82 -0.07 12.29 -2.07
N SER A 83 0.68 13.34 -2.44
CA SER A 83 0.31 14.21 -3.55
C SER A 83 0.61 13.54 -4.90
N HIS A 84 0.07 14.09 -5.99
CA HIS A 84 0.39 13.60 -7.33
C HIS A 84 1.89 13.71 -7.64
N ASP A 85 2.53 14.81 -7.23
CA ASP A 85 3.96 15.04 -7.43
C ASP A 85 4.82 14.01 -6.69
N GLU A 86 4.46 13.67 -5.45
CA GLU A 86 5.13 12.60 -4.69
C GLU A 86 4.91 11.23 -5.33
N TYR A 87 3.70 10.96 -5.84
CA TYR A 87 3.42 9.73 -6.57
C TYR A 87 4.30 9.57 -7.81
N LEU A 88 4.58 10.65 -8.55
CA LEU A 88 5.45 10.61 -9.73
C LEU A 88 6.91 10.32 -9.40
N LYS A 89 7.38 10.68 -8.19
CA LYS A 89 8.76 10.43 -7.73
C LYS A 89 9.02 8.97 -7.35
N ILE A 90 7.98 8.23 -6.98
CA ILE A 90 8.13 6.81 -6.62
C ILE A 90 8.56 6.03 -7.86
N GLY A 91 9.69 5.34 -7.81
CA GLY A 91 10.15 4.50 -8.93
C GLY A 91 9.30 3.23 -9.08
N ASP A 92 9.29 2.41 -8.03
CA ASP A 92 8.58 1.14 -7.99
C ASP A 92 7.22 1.28 -7.27
N LYS A 93 6.14 1.01 -8.01
CA LYS A 93 4.75 1.07 -7.53
C LYS A 93 4.07 -0.30 -7.60
N THR A 94 4.84 -1.37 -7.77
CA THR A 94 4.34 -2.76 -7.82
C THR A 94 3.57 -3.09 -6.54
N SER A 95 4.10 -2.71 -5.38
CA SER A 95 3.53 -3.05 -4.08
C SER A 95 3.44 -1.87 -3.12
N ALA A 96 2.58 -2.01 -2.10
CA ALA A 96 2.50 -1.05 -1.01
C ALA A 96 3.83 -0.93 -0.26
N LYS A 97 4.54 -2.04 -0.08
CA LYS A 97 5.90 -2.07 0.44
C LYS A 97 6.85 -1.21 -0.39
N SER A 98 6.94 -1.45 -1.70
CA SER A 98 7.82 -0.69 -2.59
C SER A 98 7.53 0.82 -2.56
N MET A 99 6.24 1.18 -2.54
CA MET A 99 5.82 2.57 -2.42
C MET A 99 6.23 3.17 -1.07
N TYR A 100 6.00 2.45 0.03
CA TYR A 100 6.34 2.90 1.37
C TYR A 100 7.85 3.02 1.56
N ASP A 101 8.63 2.04 1.12
CA ASP A 101 10.09 2.05 1.16
C ASP A 101 10.63 3.26 0.36
N SER A 102 10.05 3.57 -0.81
CA SER A 102 10.41 4.75 -1.60
C SER A 102 10.11 6.07 -0.89
N LEU A 103 9.00 6.16 -0.16
CA LEU A 103 8.65 7.34 0.65
C LEU A 103 9.50 7.46 1.92
N CYS A 104 10.17 6.37 2.31
CA CYS A 104 11.02 6.30 3.49
C CYS A 104 12.51 6.36 3.22
N SER A 105 12.92 6.43 1.95
CA SER A 105 14.30 6.62 1.53
C SER A 105 14.68 8.10 1.50
#